data_AF-A0A367R4L7-F1
#
_entry.id   AF-A0A367R4L7-F1
#
_cell.length_a   1.000
_cell.length_b   1.000
_cell.length_c   1.000
_cell.angle_alpha   90.00
_cell.angle_beta   90.00
_cell.angle_gamma   90.00
#
_symmetry.space_group_name_H-M   'P 1'
#
loop_
_entity.id
_entity.type
_entity.pdbx_description
1 polymer ?
#
loop_
_entity_poly.entity_id
_entity_poly.type
_entity_poly.pdbx_seq_one_letter_code
_entity_poly.pdbx_strand_id
1 'polypeptide(L)'
;MNLKYGEFDILERELEALSPMHRVAFAAACCERLFPNYGIFLREIKEQGWNEQDPIREALDEIWEFLAGKKIDAARFRQLLSNCEEYPYDYENEETPEGQRGAWIVCETIELCLEQIPQQIILVAKEIDETLFVYIDYLKCDSEDDNLQYISHEQILKIELSLDRTPQKTISVVKEIDETLFEYIDYLRCQSEDEYSEDISHEELLEIVANHPFTVREMAKQTEDLRRLRETPTLTAEFLQWLRTSSVNGGKSLLDLSEEFE
;
A
#
# COMPACT_ATOMS: atom_id res chain seq x y z
N MET A 1 -21.18 6.80 6.98
CA MET A 1 -20.65 5.52 6.48
C MET A 1 -19.67 5.01 7.52
N ASN A 2 -19.53 3.70 7.65
CA ASN A 2 -18.50 3.06 8.45
C ASN A 2 -17.93 1.92 7.60
N LEU A 3 -16.76 2.14 7.00
CA LEU A 3 -16.09 1.14 6.16
C LEU A 3 -15.58 0.01 7.06
N LYS A 4 -15.70 -1.23 6.60
CA LYS A 4 -15.05 -2.39 7.24
C LYS A 4 -13.99 -2.99 6.34
N TYR A 5 -13.10 -3.75 6.95
CA TYR A 5 -12.05 -4.49 6.27
C TYR A 5 -12.62 -5.34 5.13
N GLY A 6 -11.99 -5.29 3.96
CA GLY A 6 -12.40 -6.04 2.77
C GLY A 6 -13.69 -5.54 2.08
N GLU A 7 -14.35 -4.47 2.54
CA GLU A 7 -15.55 -3.91 1.89
C GLU A 7 -15.20 -3.04 0.66
N PHE A 8 -14.39 -3.58 -0.26
CA PHE A 8 -13.88 -2.85 -1.44
C PHE A 8 -14.98 -2.37 -2.38
N ASP A 9 -16.10 -3.10 -2.51
CA ASP A 9 -17.26 -2.68 -3.31
C ASP A 9 -17.96 -1.42 -2.74
N ILE A 10 -17.90 -1.22 -1.42
CA ILE A 10 -18.42 0.00 -0.78
C ILE A 10 -17.43 1.13 -1.00
N LEU A 11 -16.14 0.86 -0.79
CA LEU A 11 -15.08 1.82 -1.00
C LEU A 11 -15.04 2.35 -2.44
N GLU A 12 -15.10 1.47 -3.42
CA GLU A 12 -15.15 1.80 -4.85
C GLU A 12 -16.28 2.80 -5.14
N ARG A 13 -17.51 2.49 -4.71
CA ARG A 13 -18.67 3.35 -4.94
C ARG A 13 -18.52 4.74 -4.31
N GLU A 14 -17.91 4.82 -3.14
CA GLU A 14 -17.72 6.10 -2.45
C GLU A 14 -16.62 6.93 -3.10
N LEU A 15 -15.54 6.29 -3.57
CA LEU A 15 -14.50 6.93 -4.36
C LEU A 15 -15.02 7.40 -5.72
N GLU A 16 -15.85 6.61 -6.39
CA GLU A 16 -16.51 6.99 -7.64
C GLU A 16 -17.40 8.23 -7.48
N ALA A 17 -17.99 8.44 -6.31
CA ALA A 17 -18.78 9.62 -6.01
C ALA A 17 -17.93 10.89 -5.81
N LEU A 18 -16.63 10.76 -5.52
CA LEU A 18 -15.70 11.87 -5.38
C LEU A 18 -15.23 12.40 -6.74
N SER A 19 -14.84 13.68 -6.80
CA SER A 19 -14.21 14.24 -8.00
C SER A 19 -12.78 13.67 -8.17
N PRO A 20 -12.22 13.67 -9.40
CA PRO A 20 -10.90 13.07 -9.65
C PRO A 20 -9.80 13.57 -8.70
N MET A 21 -9.77 14.87 -8.40
CA MET A 21 -8.76 15.42 -7.47
C MET A 21 -8.99 14.99 -6.01
N HIS A 22 -10.23 14.77 -5.59
CA HIS A 22 -10.50 14.21 -4.25
C HIS A 22 -10.07 12.75 -4.15
N ARG A 23 -10.16 11.99 -5.26
CA ARG A 23 -9.64 10.63 -5.32
C ARG A 23 -8.11 10.59 -5.25
N VAL A 24 -7.43 11.49 -5.97
CA VAL A 24 -5.97 11.66 -5.84
C VAL A 24 -5.59 12.07 -4.42
N ALA A 25 -6.34 12.98 -3.78
CA ALA A 25 -6.08 13.37 -2.40
C ALA A 25 -6.26 12.20 -1.41
N PHE A 26 -7.25 11.34 -1.64
CA PHE A 26 -7.43 10.11 -0.86
C PHE A 26 -6.24 9.16 -1.04
N ALA A 27 -5.83 8.89 -2.28
CA ALA A 27 -4.67 8.04 -2.57
C ALA A 27 -3.37 8.60 -1.98
N ALA A 28 -3.12 9.91 -2.11
CA ALA A 28 -1.96 10.57 -1.50
C ALA A 28 -1.97 10.48 0.03
N ALA A 29 -3.15 10.54 0.67
CA ALA A 29 -3.28 10.33 2.12
C ALA A 29 -2.93 8.89 2.51
N CYS A 30 -3.35 7.90 1.73
CA CYS A 30 -2.97 6.49 1.90
C CYS A 30 -1.45 6.30 1.76
N CYS A 31 -0.82 6.95 0.78
CA CYS A 31 0.64 6.95 0.65
C CYS A 31 1.33 7.50 1.90
N GLU A 32 0.85 8.61 2.47
CA GLU A 32 1.42 9.18 3.71
C GLU A 32 1.29 8.23 4.92
N ARG A 33 0.31 7.31 4.92
CA ARG A 33 0.14 6.31 5.99
C ARG A 33 1.15 5.18 5.90
N LEU A 34 1.49 4.76 4.68
CA LEU A 34 2.47 3.70 4.42
C LEU A 34 3.90 4.24 4.31
N PHE A 35 4.08 5.55 4.14
CA PHE A 35 5.40 6.16 4.01
C PHE A 35 6.38 5.80 5.15
N PRO A 36 5.98 5.73 6.43
CA PRO A 36 6.92 5.33 7.49
C PRO A 36 7.38 3.87 7.38
N ASN A 37 6.61 2.96 6.75
CA ASN A 37 7.09 1.61 6.43
C ASN A 37 8.23 1.68 5.40
N TYR A 38 8.07 2.51 4.37
CA TYR A 38 9.14 2.79 3.41
C TYR A 38 10.35 3.49 4.07
N GLY A 39 10.12 4.36 5.05
CA GLY A 39 11.19 5.03 5.81
C GLY A 39 12.14 4.06 6.53
N ILE A 40 11.62 2.92 7.01
CA ILE A 40 12.43 1.84 7.62
C ILE A 40 13.38 1.23 6.59
N PHE A 41 12.85 0.85 5.43
CA PHE A 41 13.62 0.33 4.30
C PHE A 41 14.65 1.37 3.80
N LEU A 42 14.24 2.62 3.67
CA LEU A 42 15.11 3.72 3.24
C LEU A 42 16.30 3.93 4.18
N ARG A 43 16.11 3.73 5.50
CA ARG A 43 17.19 3.83 6.49
C ARG A 43 18.25 2.76 6.25
N GLU A 44 17.85 1.52 6.00
CA GLU A 44 18.77 0.41 5.74
C GLU A 44 19.59 0.63 4.46
N ILE A 45 18.96 1.15 3.42
CA ILE A 45 19.66 1.54 2.18
C ILE A 45 20.66 2.68 2.43
N LYS A 46 20.29 3.67 3.25
CA LYS A 46 21.19 4.78 3.63
C LYS A 46 22.39 4.30 4.43
N GLU A 47 22.21 3.35 5.33
CA GLU A 47 23.32 2.73 6.09
C GLU A 47 24.34 2.03 5.17
N GLN A 48 23.90 1.56 4.01
CA GLN A 48 24.75 0.96 2.98
C GLN A 48 25.45 1.98 2.08
N GLY A 49 25.29 3.29 2.36
CA GLY A 49 26.02 4.37 1.71
C GLY A 49 25.30 5.09 0.58
N TRP A 50 24.01 4.78 0.36
CA TRP A 50 23.17 5.56 -0.54
C TRP A 50 22.82 6.91 0.09
N ASN A 51 23.13 8.01 -0.61
CA ASN A 51 23.01 9.38 -0.10
C ASN A 51 22.29 10.31 -1.07
N GLU A 52 21.56 9.76 -2.04
CA GLU A 52 20.84 10.56 -3.01
C GLU A 52 19.51 11.07 -2.43
N GLN A 53 18.84 11.92 -3.20
CA GLN A 53 17.52 12.43 -2.83
C GLN A 53 16.50 11.30 -3.00
N ASP A 54 15.59 11.17 -2.03
CA ASP A 54 14.53 10.16 -2.03
C ASP A 54 13.46 10.48 -3.09
N PRO A 55 13.40 9.71 -4.21
CA PRO A 55 12.47 10.00 -5.29
C PRO A 55 11.02 9.72 -4.88
N ILE A 56 10.78 8.79 -3.95
CA ILE A 56 9.44 8.46 -3.48
C ILE A 56 8.85 9.63 -2.69
N ARG A 57 9.64 10.21 -1.77
CA ARG A 57 9.23 11.41 -1.03
C ARG A 57 9.06 12.62 -1.93
N GLU A 58 9.97 12.83 -2.87
CA GLU A 58 9.88 13.91 -3.86
C GLU A 58 8.59 13.80 -4.67
N ALA A 59 8.26 12.61 -5.17
CA ALA A 59 7.05 12.39 -5.94
C ALA A 59 5.78 12.65 -5.11
N LEU A 60 5.72 12.13 -3.88
CA LEU A 60 4.58 12.35 -3.01
C LEU A 60 4.41 13.84 -2.63
N ASP A 61 5.49 14.57 -2.43
CA ASP A 61 5.46 16.01 -2.19
C ASP A 61 4.93 16.78 -3.41
N GLU A 62 5.37 16.42 -4.61
CA GLU A 62 4.86 17.02 -5.85
C GLU A 62 3.38 16.73 -6.08
N ILE A 63 2.89 15.54 -5.73
CA ILE A 63 1.46 15.22 -5.77
C ILE A 63 0.68 16.17 -4.83
N TRP A 64 1.17 16.42 -3.62
CA TRP A 64 0.53 17.38 -2.71
C TRP A 64 0.55 18.82 -3.25
N GLU A 65 1.65 19.25 -3.86
CA GLU A 65 1.72 20.57 -4.48
C GLU A 65 0.76 20.67 -5.68
N PHE A 66 0.63 19.62 -6.48
CA PHE A 66 -0.35 19.53 -7.57
C PHE A 66 -1.78 19.66 -7.05
N LEU A 67 -2.13 18.93 -5.98
CA LEU A 67 -3.43 19.05 -5.32
C LEU A 67 -3.68 20.47 -4.78
N ALA A 68 -2.62 21.17 -4.34
CA ALA A 68 -2.68 22.56 -3.90
C ALA A 68 -2.77 23.59 -5.06
N GLY A 69 -2.80 23.11 -6.31
CA GLY A 69 -2.97 23.95 -7.51
C GLY A 69 -1.67 24.33 -8.22
N LYS A 70 -0.53 23.75 -7.84
CA LYS A 70 0.70 23.84 -8.65
C LYS A 70 0.41 23.20 -10.02
N LYS A 71 0.75 23.92 -11.09
CA LYS A 71 0.63 23.38 -12.44
C LYS A 71 1.79 22.41 -12.67
N ILE A 72 1.47 21.12 -12.70
CA ILE A 72 2.38 20.06 -13.07
C ILE A 72 1.87 19.46 -14.37
N ASP A 73 2.76 19.28 -15.34
CA ASP A 73 2.41 18.64 -16.60
C ASP A 73 2.69 17.13 -16.58
N ALA A 74 2.13 16.42 -17.55
CA ALA A 74 2.31 14.98 -17.67
C ALA A 74 3.78 14.57 -17.91
N ALA A 75 4.63 15.47 -18.42
CA ALA A 75 6.04 15.16 -18.61
C ALA A 75 6.77 15.09 -17.27
N ARG A 76 6.45 16.00 -16.34
CA ARG A 76 6.98 15.94 -14.98
C ARG A 76 6.50 14.72 -14.22
N PHE A 77 5.22 14.35 -14.30
CA PHE A 77 4.73 13.12 -13.67
C PHE A 77 5.40 11.86 -14.23
N ARG A 78 5.59 11.76 -15.55
CA ARG A 78 6.36 10.65 -16.14
C ARG A 78 7.81 10.61 -15.68
N GLN A 79 8.44 11.77 -15.49
CA GLN A 79 9.79 11.84 -14.94
C GLN A 79 9.83 11.36 -13.48
N LEU A 80 8.89 11.81 -12.65
CA LEU A 80 8.78 11.36 -11.25
C LEU A 80 8.59 9.84 -11.19
N LEU A 81 7.70 9.28 -12.03
CA LEU A 81 7.50 7.84 -12.12
C LEU A 81 8.80 7.11 -12.51
N SER A 82 9.48 7.56 -13.57
CA SER A 82 10.76 6.99 -14.01
C SER A 82 11.82 7.01 -12.89
N ASN A 83 11.89 8.10 -12.12
CA ASN A 83 12.83 8.20 -10.99
C ASN A 83 12.47 7.24 -9.86
N CYS A 84 11.18 6.98 -9.62
CA CYS A 84 10.72 6.02 -8.62
C CYS A 84 10.97 4.57 -9.05
N GLU A 85 10.86 4.28 -10.36
CA GLU A 85 11.11 2.95 -10.94
C GLU A 85 12.62 2.64 -11.08
N GLU A 86 13.44 3.64 -11.39
CA GLU A 86 14.90 3.52 -11.45
C GLU A 86 15.56 3.48 -10.06
N TYR A 87 14.78 3.75 -9.00
CA TYR A 87 15.22 3.60 -7.62
C TYR A 87 15.70 2.15 -7.40
N PRO A 88 16.82 1.91 -6.70
CA PRO A 88 17.44 0.59 -6.66
C PRO A 88 16.55 -0.41 -5.90
N TYR A 89 15.68 -1.08 -6.64
CA TYR A 89 14.96 -2.29 -6.25
C TYR A 89 15.89 -3.52 -6.21
N ASP A 90 17.19 -3.36 -6.49
CA ASP A 90 18.17 -4.44 -6.36
C ASP A 90 18.34 -4.89 -4.88
N TYR A 91 17.68 -4.17 -3.95
CA TYR A 91 17.37 -4.65 -2.61
C TYR A 91 15.98 -5.30 -2.62
N GLU A 92 15.92 -6.55 -3.08
CA GLU A 92 14.86 -7.49 -2.68
C GLU A 92 15.01 -7.70 -1.18
N ASN A 93 14.49 -6.77 -0.36
CA ASN A 93 14.47 -6.97 1.08
C ASN A 93 13.28 -7.86 1.43
N GLU A 94 13.51 -9.17 1.35
CA GLU A 94 12.57 -10.20 1.80
C GLU A 94 12.14 -9.96 3.27
N GLU A 95 12.91 -9.18 4.05
CA GLU A 95 12.62 -8.87 5.45
C GLU A 95 11.67 -7.66 5.64
N THR A 96 11.48 -6.78 4.64
CA THR A 96 10.60 -5.59 4.78
C THR A 96 9.69 -5.34 3.56
N PRO A 97 8.82 -6.31 3.19
CA PRO A 97 7.93 -6.19 2.02
C PRO A 97 6.98 -4.98 2.09
N GLU A 98 6.64 -4.50 3.29
CA GLU A 98 5.78 -3.33 3.48
C GLU A 98 6.46 -2.03 3.06
N GLY A 99 7.80 -1.97 3.13
CA GLY A 99 8.57 -0.81 2.67
C GLY A 99 8.48 -0.65 1.16
N GLN A 100 8.60 -1.75 0.41
CA GLN A 100 8.45 -1.76 -1.05
C GLN A 100 7.02 -1.42 -1.47
N ARG A 101 6.01 -1.93 -0.76
CA ARG A 101 4.60 -1.54 -0.98
C ARG A 101 4.39 -0.03 -0.82
N GLY A 102 5.02 0.58 0.19
CA GLY A 102 5.00 2.03 0.39
C GLY A 102 5.55 2.84 -0.78
N ALA A 103 6.58 2.34 -1.48
CA ALA A 103 7.10 2.95 -2.71
C ALA A 103 6.15 2.72 -3.90
N TRP A 104 5.66 1.49 -4.06
CA TRP A 104 4.80 1.11 -5.18
C TRP A 104 3.50 1.92 -5.24
N ILE A 105 2.79 2.10 -4.11
CA ILE A 105 1.55 2.88 -4.08
C ILE A 105 1.74 4.36 -4.48
N VAL A 106 2.95 4.91 -4.33
CA VAL A 106 3.27 6.26 -4.78
C VAL A 106 3.33 6.27 -6.31
N CYS A 107 3.95 5.27 -6.93
CA CYS A 107 3.93 5.08 -8.38
C CYS A 107 2.50 4.99 -8.92
N GLU A 108 1.65 4.16 -8.30
CA GLU A 108 0.22 4.04 -8.66
C GLU A 108 -0.53 5.38 -8.54
N THR A 109 -0.19 6.19 -7.53
CA THR A 109 -0.80 7.51 -7.35
C THR A 109 -0.31 8.52 -8.40
N ILE A 110 0.93 8.40 -8.88
CA ILE A 110 1.43 9.19 -10.03
C ILE A 110 0.68 8.79 -11.30
N GLU A 111 0.47 7.49 -11.53
CA GLU A 111 -0.32 7.01 -12.67
C GLU A 111 -1.76 7.53 -12.61
N LEU A 112 -2.36 7.58 -11.42
CA LEU A 112 -3.67 8.18 -11.23
C LEU A 112 -3.70 9.67 -11.60
N CYS A 113 -2.62 10.42 -11.32
CA CYS A 113 -2.49 11.80 -11.77
C CYS A 113 -2.42 11.93 -13.31
N LEU A 114 -1.89 10.92 -14.00
CA LEU A 114 -1.72 10.88 -15.45
C LEU A 114 -3.00 10.45 -16.18
N GLU A 115 -3.62 9.35 -15.74
CA GLU A 115 -4.67 8.65 -16.49
C GLU A 115 -6.08 8.80 -15.87
N GLN A 116 -6.17 9.24 -14.60
CA GLN A 116 -7.42 9.43 -13.84
C GLN A 116 -8.36 8.19 -13.88
N ILE A 117 -7.78 6.98 -13.89
CA ILE A 117 -8.53 5.74 -13.97
C ILE A 117 -9.10 5.41 -12.57
N PRO A 118 -10.44 5.31 -12.39
CA PRO A 118 -11.06 5.03 -11.10
C PRO A 118 -10.52 3.77 -10.40
N GLN A 119 -10.18 2.74 -11.18
CA GLN A 119 -9.72 1.44 -10.68
C GLN A 119 -8.36 1.49 -9.99
N GLN A 120 -7.47 2.43 -10.37
CA GLN A 120 -6.15 2.59 -9.73
C GLN A 120 -6.26 3.06 -8.27
N ILE A 121 -7.34 3.76 -7.90
CA ILE A 121 -7.51 4.25 -6.52
C ILE A 121 -7.84 3.10 -5.56
N ILE A 122 -8.57 2.10 -6.04
CA ILE A 122 -8.93 0.92 -5.22
C ILE A 122 -7.66 0.12 -4.91
N LEU A 123 -6.72 0.04 -5.86
CA LEU A 123 -5.44 -0.64 -5.65
C LEU A 123 -4.68 -0.03 -4.48
N VAL A 124 -4.56 1.30 -4.42
CA VAL A 124 -3.87 1.98 -3.32
C VAL A 124 -4.48 1.65 -1.94
N ALA A 125 -5.80 1.55 -1.85
CA ALA A 125 -6.46 1.18 -0.60
C ALA A 125 -6.35 -0.33 -0.29
N LYS A 126 -6.38 -1.19 -1.32
CA LYS A 126 -6.16 -2.63 -1.18
C LYS A 126 -4.77 -2.93 -0.63
N GLU A 127 -3.74 -2.21 -1.09
CA GLU A 127 -2.37 -2.39 -0.60
C GLU A 127 -2.23 -2.09 0.90
N ILE A 128 -3.04 -1.17 1.44
CA ILE A 128 -3.09 -0.94 2.90
C ILE A 128 -3.69 -2.15 3.62
N ASP A 129 -4.83 -2.67 3.13
CA ASP A 129 -5.51 -3.82 3.73
C ASP A 129 -4.65 -5.09 3.64
N GLU A 130 -3.92 -5.27 2.54
CA GLU A 130 -3.00 -6.36 2.30
C GLU A 130 -1.77 -6.27 3.22
N THR A 131 -1.20 -5.07 3.39
CA THR A 131 -0.11 -4.83 4.34
C THR A 131 -0.51 -5.23 5.76
N LEU A 132 -1.75 -4.94 6.16
CA LEU A 132 -2.28 -5.36 7.46
C LEU A 132 -2.47 -6.88 7.55
N PHE A 133 -3.03 -7.48 6.50
CA PHE A 133 -3.27 -8.93 6.45
C PHE A 133 -1.97 -9.71 6.62
N VAL A 134 -0.98 -9.45 5.76
CA VAL A 134 0.31 -10.15 5.76
C VAL A 134 1.01 -10.00 7.11
N TYR A 135 1.03 -8.79 7.68
CA TYR A 135 1.68 -8.57 8.97
C TYR A 135 0.97 -9.30 10.12
N ILE A 136 -0.36 -9.27 10.16
CA ILE A 136 -1.13 -9.94 11.23
C ILE A 136 -1.03 -11.46 11.08
N ASP A 137 -1.05 -11.98 9.86
CA ASP A 137 -0.84 -13.39 9.57
C ASP A 137 0.57 -13.85 10.01
N TYR A 138 1.60 -13.07 9.66
CA TYR A 138 2.96 -13.30 10.14
C TYR A 138 3.03 -13.37 11.67
N LEU A 139 2.43 -12.40 12.38
CA LEU A 139 2.37 -12.42 13.86
C LEU A 139 1.65 -13.65 14.46
N LYS A 140 0.79 -14.32 13.68
CA LYS A 140 0.10 -15.54 14.10
C LYS A 140 0.92 -16.79 13.84
N CYS A 141 1.61 -16.84 12.71
CA CYS A 141 2.49 -17.94 12.33
C CYS A 141 3.77 -18.00 13.20
N ASP A 142 4.28 -16.85 13.64
CA ASP A 142 5.54 -16.73 14.39
C ASP A 142 5.43 -17.12 15.88
N SER A 143 4.45 -17.95 16.25
CA SER A 143 4.30 -18.39 17.64
C SER A 143 5.18 -19.57 18.04
N GLU A 144 5.66 -20.44 17.13
CA GLU A 144 6.57 -21.55 17.47
C GLU A 144 7.33 -22.16 16.25
N ASP A 145 8.27 -21.50 15.56
CA ASP A 145 9.39 -22.26 14.91
C ASP A 145 10.60 -21.42 14.43
N ASP A 146 11.79 -21.98 14.61
CA ASP A 146 13.13 -21.36 14.42
C ASP A 146 13.81 -21.83 13.10
N ASN A 147 13.07 -22.43 12.16
CA ASN A 147 13.63 -22.96 10.90
C ASN A 147 12.70 -22.75 9.70
N LEU A 148 12.89 -21.66 8.95
CA LEU A 148 12.36 -21.51 7.59
C LEU A 148 13.48 -21.57 6.56
N GLN A 149 13.41 -22.54 5.65
CA GLN A 149 14.22 -22.61 4.44
C GLN A 149 13.36 -22.10 3.26
N TYR A 150 13.64 -20.88 2.78
CA TYR A 150 12.90 -20.19 1.73
C TYR A 150 13.26 -20.66 0.30
N ILE A 151 12.30 -20.58 -0.64
CA ILE A 151 12.48 -20.81 -2.08
C ILE A 151 12.56 -19.46 -2.81
N SER A 152 13.50 -19.33 -3.76
CA SER A 152 13.87 -18.07 -4.41
C SER A 152 12.88 -17.53 -5.47
N HIS A 153 12.77 -16.20 -5.52
CA HIS A 153 11.97 -15.31 -6.37
C HIS A 153 11.89 -15.56 -7.89
N GLU A 154 12.67 -16.47 -8.47
CA GLU A 154 12.76 -16.70 -9.93
C GLU A 154 11.44 -17.23 -10.56
N GLN A 155 10.50 -17.69 -9.73
CA GLN A 155 9.18 -18.16 -10.16
C GLN A 155 8.11 -17.05 -10.19
N ILE A 156 8.22 -16.03 -9.34
CA ILE A 156 7.26 -14.90 -9.26
C ILE A 156 7.50 -13.92 -10.43
N LEU A 157 8.77 -13.61 -10.71
CA LEU A 157 9.19 -12.69 -11.77
C LEU A 157 8.81 -13.13 -13.20
N LYS A 158 8.60 -14.44 -13.42
CA LYS A 158 8.19 -14.97 -14.73
C LYS A 158 6.76 -14.59 -15.12
N ILE A 159 5.91 -14.25 -14.16
CA ILE A 159 4.52 -13.85 -14.41
C ILE A 159 4.46 -12.37 -14.78
N GLU A 160 5.22 -11.50 -14.09
CA GLU A 160 5.34 -10.07 -14.38
C GLU A 160 5.95 -9.78 -15.77
N LEU A 161 6.92 -10.57 -16.20
CA LEU A 161 7.55 -10.40 -17.52
C LEU A 161 6.67 -10.81 -18.72
N SER A 162 5.46 -11.36 -18.49
CA SER A 162 4.54 -11.79 -19.55
C SER A 162 3.43 -10.78 -19.90
N LEU A 163 3.48 -9.58 -19.30
CA LEU A 163 2.43 -8.55 -19.37
C LEU A 163 2.26 -7.90 -20.76
N ASP A 164 1.03 -7.95 -21.27
CA ASP A 164 0.52 -7.12 -22.38
C ASP A 164 -0.56 -6.18 -21.84
N ARG A 165 -0.31 -4.86 -21.94
CA ARG A 165 -1.01 -3.77 -21.21
C ARG A 165 -2.38 -3.45 -21.80
N THR A 166 -3.40 -4.25 -21.50
CA THR A 166 -4.80 -3.91 -21.80
C THR A 166 -5.72 -3.98 -20.57
N PRO A 167 -6.68 -3.05 -20.40
CA PRO A 167 -7.50 -2.95 -19.18
C PRO A 167 -8.34 -4.19 -18.83
N GLN A 168 -8.78 -4.97 -19.83
CA GLN A 168 -9.56 -6.20 -19.58
C GLN A 168 -8.70 -7.35 -19.01
N LYS A 169 -7.39 -7.37 -19.29
CA LYS A 169 -6.47 -8.36 -18.70
C LYS A 169 -6.02 -7.96 -17.31
N THR A 170 -5.86 -6.67 -17.01
CA THR A 170 -5.57 -6.19 -15.65
C THR A 170 -6.64 -6.67 -14.64
N ILE A 171 -7.92 -6.69 -15.01
CA ILE A 171 -9.01 -7.20 -14.14
C ILE A 171 -8.93 -8.72 -13.93
N SER A 172 -8.56 -9.48 -14.97
CA SER A 172 -8.35 -10.94 -14.87
C SER A 172 -7.12 -11.28 -14.03
N VAL A 173 -6.08 -10.46 -14.14
CA VAL A 173 -4.80 -10.63 -13.45
C VAL A 173 -4.89 -10.20 -12.00
N VAL A 174 -5.62 -9.15 -11.63
CA VAL A 174 -5.86 -8.81 -10.22
C VAL A 174 -6.63 -9.94 -9.51
N LYS A 175 -7.57 -10.59 -10.19
CA LYS A 175 -8.26 -11.77 -9.65
C LYS A 175 -7.37 -13.00 -9.59
N GLU A 176 -6.53 -13.24 -10.59
CA GLU A 176 -5.57 -14.34 -10.56
C GLU A 176 -4.40 -14.08 -9.59
N ILE A 177 -4.00 -12.85 -9.32
CA ILE A 177 -3.01 -12.51 -8.29
C ILE A 177 -3.60 -12.82 -6.92
N ASP A 178 -4.85 -12.42 -6.67
CA ASP A 178 -5.61 -12.75 -5.45
C ASP A 178 -5.74 -14.28 -5.29
N GLU A 179 -6.11 -15.01 -6.36
CA GLU A 179 -6.24 -16.47 -6.36
C GLU A 179 -4.89 -17.20 -6.28
N THR A 180 -3.81 -16.69 -6.89
CA THR A 180 -2.49 -17.33 -6.91
C THR A 180 -1.70 -17.04 -5.62
N LEU A 181 -1.86 -15.85 -5.01
CA LEU A 181 -1.35 -15.58 -3.67
C LEU A 181 -2.13 -16.38 -2.62
N PHE A 182 -3.45 -16.54 -2.80
CA PHE A 182 -4.24 -17.47 -1.98
C PHE A 182 -3.75 -18.91 -2.12
N GLU A 183 -3.50 -19.41 -3.34
CA GLU A 183 -2.91 -20.73 -3.57
C GLU A 183 -1.47 -20.83 -3.05
N TYR A 184 -0.69 -19.75 -3.04
CA TYR A 184 0.67 -19.70 -2.50
C TYR A 184 0.69 -19.71 -0.97
N ILE A 185 -0.21 -18.97 -0.32
CA ILE A 185 -0.40 -18.99 1.13
C ILE A 185 -0.92 -20.38 1.55
N ASP A 186 -1.86 -20.97 0.81
CA ASP A 186 -2.34 -22.34 1.04
C ASP A 186 -1.25 -23.40 0.77
N TYR A 187 -0.36 -23.15 -0.19
CA TYR A 187 0.82 -23.97 -0.46
C TYR A 187 1.88 -23.87 0.64
N LEU A 188 2.16 -22.67 1.16
CA LEU A 188 3.05 -22.46 2.30
C LEU A 188 2.50 -23.15 3.56
N ARG A 189 1.17 -23.14 3.75
CA ARG A 189 0.47 -23.92 4.79
C ARG A 189 0.56 -25.44 4.59
N CYS A 190 0.73 -25.92 3.36
CA CYS A 190 0.86 -27.35 3.06
C CYS A 190 2.31 -27.88 3.12
N GLN A 191 3.33 -27.02 3.13
CA GLN A 191 4.75 -27.43 3.07
C GLN A 191 5.46 -27.49 4.43
N SER A 192 4.88 -26.95 5.50
CA SER A 192 5.39 -27.14 6.86
C SER A 192 4.95 -28.51 7.39
N GLU A 193 5.61 -29.57 6.90
CA GLU A 193 5.60 -30.88 7.57
C GLU A 193 6.37 -30.76 8.89
N ASP A 194 5.71 -30.30 9.95
CA ASP A 194 5.78 -30.86 11.31
C ASP A 194 4.96 -30.01 12.32
N GLU A 195 4.11 -30.72 13.08
CA GLU A 195 3.47 -30.30 14.35
C GLU A 195 2.52 -29.07 14.36
N TYR A 196 1.35 -29.27 13.75
CA TYR A 196 0.19 -28.35 13.79
C TYR A 196 -0.22 -27.90 15.21
N SER A 197 -0.03 -26.61 15.50
CA SER A 197 -1.05 -25.86 16.24
C SER A 197 -2.32 -25.83 15.39
N GLU A 198 -3.51 -25.93 15.99
CA GLU A 198 -4.78 -26.08 15.27
C GLU A 198 -4.91 -25.08 14.11
N ASP A 199 -4.96 -25.59 12.86
CA ASP A 199 -5.09 -24.80 11.64
C ASP A 199 -6.20 -23.76 11.79
N ILE A 200 -5.82 -22.49 11.93
CA ILE A 200 -6.77 -21.37 11.87
C ILE A 200 -7.40 -21.42 10.46
N SER A 201 -8.72 -21.47 10.41
CA SER A 201 -9.41 -21.43 9.12
C SER A 201 -9.26 -20.06 8.47
N HIS A 202 -9.31 -19.98 7.14
CA HIS A 202 -9.24 -18.68 6.45
C HIS A 202 -10.31 -17.69 6.94
N GLU A 203 -11.52 -18.17 7.21
CA GLU A 203 -12.62 -17.36 7.76
C GLU A 203 -12.28 -16.82 9.17
N GLU A 204 -11.62 -17.64 9.99
CA GLU A 204 -11.18 -17.24 11.32
C GLU A 204 -10.00 -16.25 11.27
N LEU A 205 -9.06 -16.41 10.33
CA LEU A 205 -7.99 -15.44 10.11
C LEU A 205 -8.54 -14.09 9.64
N LEU A 206 -9.50 -14.09 8.69
CA LEU A 206 -10.17 -12.86 8.27
C LEU A 206 -10.90 -12.18 9.43
N GLU A 207 -11.53 -12.94 10.32
CA GLU A 207 -12.17 -12.39 11.53
C GLU A 207 -11.13 -11.77 12.48
N ILE A 208 -9.98 -12.42 12.66
CA ILE A 208 -8.86 -11.89 13.46
C ILE A 208 -8.35 -10.58 12.86
N VAL A 209 -8.05 -10.56 11.56
CA VAL A 209 -7.53 -9.39 10.84
C VAL A 209 -8.53 -8.24 10.92
N ALA A 210 -9.81 -8.50 10.65
CA ALA A 210 -10.85 -7.48 10.66
C ALA A 210 -11.06 -6.84 12.05
N ASN A 211 -10.80 -7.59 13.12
CA ASN A 211 -10.94 -7.12 14.50
C ASN A 211 -9.62 -6.62 15.11
N HIS A 212 -8.49 -6.75 14.41
CA HIS A 212 -7.19 -6.32 14.92
C HIS A 212 -7.17 -4.79 15.14
N PRO A 213 -6.57 -4.27 16.24
CA PRO A 213 -6.55 -2.84 16.53
C PRO A 213 -5.99 -1.97 15.40
N PHE A 214 -4.99 -2.47 14.65
CA PHE A 214 -4.44 -1.75 13.49
C PHE A 214 -5.46 -1.61 12.36
N THR A 215 -6.16 -2.69 12.03
CA THR A 215 -7.22 -2.70 11.01
C THR A 215 -8.41 -1.82 11.41
N VAL A 216 -8.87 -1.93 12.66
CA VAL A 216 -9.97 -1.08 13.16
C VAL A 216 -9.60 0.40 13.11
N ARG A 217 -8.36 0.75 13.49
CA ARG A 217 -7.84 2.10 13.38
C ARG A 217 -7.78 2.58 11.93
N GLU A 218 -7.33 1.72 11.03
CA GLU A 218 -7.19 2.04 9.60
C GLU A 218 -8.54 2.29 8.94
N MET A 219 -9.51 1.40 9.16
CA MET A 219 -10.86 1.54 8.65
C MET A 219 -11.54 2.81 9.17
N ALA A 220 -11.30 3.19 10.42
CA ALA A 220 -11.77 4.45 10.97
C ALA A 220 -11.12 5.66 10.29
N LYS A 221 -9.82 5.60 9.96
CA LYS A 221 -9.10 6.67 9.26
C LYS A 221 -9.61 6.85 7.83
N GLN A 222 -9.67 5.78 7.03
CA GLN A 222 -10.19 5.86 5.66
C GLN A 222 -11.66 6.32 5.64
N THR A 223 -12.47 5.86 6.60
CA THR A 223 -13.86 6.33 6.75
C THR A 223 -13.93 7.84 6.99
N GLU A 224 -13.10 8.38 7.89
CA GLU A 224 -13.08 9.81 8.19
C GLU A 224 -12.59 10.63 7.00
N ASP A 225 -11.55 10.19 6.31
CA ASP A 225 -11.02 10.85 5.12
C ASP A 225 -12.07 10.92 4.00
N LEU A 226 -12.72 9.80 3.68
CA LEU A 226 -13.80 9.75 2.68
C LEU A 226 -14.95 10.69 3.05
N ARG A 227 -15.37 10.67 4.32
CA ARG A 227 -16.43 11.54 4.83
C ARG A 227 -16.06 13.01 4.64
N ARG A 228 -14.85 13.40 5.01
CA ARG A 228 -14.34 14.77 4.96
C ARG A 228 -14.12 15.26 3.53
N LEU A 229 -13.57 14.42 2.66
CA LEU A 229 -13.42 14.68 1.23
C LEU A 229 -14.77 14.92 0.57
N ARG A 230 -15.81 14.16 0.94
CA ARG A 230 -17.17 14.34 0.43
C ARG A 230 -17.82 15.63 0.93
N GLU A 231 -17.57 15.99 2.19
CA GLU A 231 -18.11 17.22 2.81
C GLU A 231 -17.38 18.49 2.36
N THR A 232 -16.25 18.36 1.68
CA THR A 232 -15.39 19.48 1.27
C THR A 232 -15.45 19.62 -0.25
N PRO A 233 -16.21 20.56 -0.82
CA PRO A 233 -16.35 20.66 -2.28
C PRO A 233 -15.06 21.10 -3.01
N THR A 234 -14.10 21.69 -2.30
CA THR A 234 -12.88 22.25 -2.87
C THR A 234 -11.71 21.97 -1.95
N LEU A 235 -10.66 21.38 -2.50
CA LEU A 235 -9.41 21.08 -1.80
C LEU A 235 -8.65 22.37 -1.49
N THR A 236 -8.96 23.01 -0.36
CA THR A 236 -8.24 24.19 0.12
C THR A 236 -6.86 23.79 0.66
N ALA A 237 -5.93 24.73 0.68
CA ALA A 237 -4.61 24.50 1.29
C ALA A 237 -4.70 24.03 2.76
N GLU A 238 -5.61 24.61 3.55
CA GLU A 238 -5.86 24.21 4.94
C GLU A 238 -6.35 22.75 5.03
N PHE A 239 -7.30 22.37 4.15
CA PHE A 239 -7.82 21.01 4.12
C PHE A 239 -6.75 20.00 3.70
N LEU A 240 -5.98 20.30 2.65
CA LEU A 240 -4.90 19.42 2.19
C LEU A 240 -3.81 19.27 3.26
N GLN A 241 -3.46 20.36 3.95
CA GLN A 241 -2.52 20.31 5.06
C GLN A 241 -3.05 19.43 6.21
N TRP A 242 -4.33 19.55 6.55
CA TRP A 242 -4.96 18.67 7.54
C TRP A 242 -4.94 17.21 7.08
N LEU A 243 -5.34 16.92 5.84
CA LEU A 243 -5.44 15.55 5.33
C LEU A 243 -4.05 14.89 5.33
N ARG A 244 -3.03 15.62 4.86
CA ARG A 244 -1.65 15.17 4.88
C ARG A 244 -1.15 14.90 6.30
N THR A 245 -1.28 15.87 7.21
CA THR A 245 -0.73 15.75 8.58
C THR A 245 -1.50 14.76 9.46
N SER A 246 -2.80 14.62 9.27
CA SER A 246 -3.62 13.62 10.00
C SER A 246 -3.27 12.18 9.63
N SER A 247 -2.58 11.97 8.51
CA SER A 247 -2.15 10.64 8.04
C SER A 247 -0.82 10.19 8.67
N VAL A 248 -0.02 11.13 9.18
CA VAL A 248 1.34 10.90 9.72
C VAL A 248 1.34 10.15 11.08
N ASN A 249 0.19 9.94 11.73
CA ASN A 249 0.05 9.12 12.96
C ASN A 249 1.14 9.37 14.04
N GLY A 250 1.59 10.62 14.19
CA GLY A 250 2.65 10.98 15.15
C GLY A 250 4.03 10.40 14.81
N GLY A 251 4.32 10.10 13.54
CA GLY A 251 5.58 9.53 13.06
C GLY A 251 5.61 7.99 13.08
N LYS A 252 4.50 7.36 13.49
CA LYS A 252 4.35 5.90 13.50
C LYS A 252 3.74 5.40 12.21
N SER A 253 4.20 4.25 11.74
CA SER A 253 3.68 3.58 10.56
C SER A 253 2.27 3.05 10.77
N LEU A 254 1.68 2.50 9.69
CA LEU A 254 0.42 1.75 9.74
C LEU A 254 0.43 0.66 10.82
N LEU A 255 1.60 0.09 11.09
CA LEU A 255 1.88 -1.03 12.00
C LEU A 255 2.53 -0.56 13.32
N ASP A 256 2.47 0.75 13.63
CA ASP A 256 3.12 1.37 14.79
C ASP A 256 4.66 1.24 14.86
N LEU A 257 5.30 0.89 13.74
CA LEU A 257 6.75 0.93 13.61
C LEU A 257 7.19 2.40 13.50
N SER A 258 8.27 2.79 14.19
CA SER A 258 8.84 4.14 14.11
C SER A 258 10.22 4.10 13.45
N GLU A 259 10.54 5.18 12.73
CA GLU A 259 11.92 5.41 12.25
C GLU A 259 12.91 5.63 13.41
N GLU A 260 12.40 6.12 14.55
CA GLU A 260 13.16 6.29 15.79
C GLU A 260 13.04 5.02 16.65
N PHE A 261 14.17 4.31 16.83
CA PHE A 261 14.38 3.48 18.02
C PHE A 261 15.12 4.34 19.05
N GLU A 262 14.60 4.40 20.29
CA GLU A 262 15.40 4.85 21.45
C GLU A 262 16.51 3.85 21.76
#